data_AF-K1SWL4-F1
#
_entry.id   AF-K1SWL4-F1
#
_cell.length_a   1.000
_cell.length_b   1.000
_cell.length_c   1.000
_cell.angle_alpha   90.00
_cell.angle_beta   90.00
_cell.angle_gamma   90.00
#
_symmetry.space_group_name_H-M   'P 1'
#
loop_
_entity.id
_entity.type
_entity.pdbx_description
1 polymer ?
#
loop_
_entity_poly.entity_id
_entity_poly.type
_entity_poly.pdbx_seq_one_letter_code
_entity_poly.pdbx_strand_id
1 'polypeptide(L)'
;RINIDDLEWKYMEGDGDFRSKEVTELRNEADFIITNPPFSLFREFLAWIVEGKKQFAVIGNMNAITYKEVFPLIKDNKVWLGATGNGNDMVFGVPEGAKVDEKDRAKAARLGYVGNYTRLGNSCWFTSIEHGRRHEPLSLMSMADNLRFSKHKELKGKAAYDRYDNYDAIEVPFTDAIPSDYEGVMGVPISFLIKYCPEQFEIV
;
A
#
# COMPACT_ATOMS: atom_id res chain seq x y z
N ARG A 1 -11.18 -26.15 -10.43
CA ARG A 1 -11.08 -25.07 -11.44
C ARG A 1 -12.30 -24.19 -11.19
N ILE A 2 -12.11 -22.93 -10.75
CA ILE A 2 -13.22 -22.02 -10.48
C ILE A 2 -13.68 -21.45 -11.82
N ASN A 3 -14.96 -21.59 -12.15
CA ASN A 3 -15.58 -20.96 -13.32
C ASN A 3 -16.34 -19.70 -12.88
N ILE A 4 -16.44 -18.71 -13.76
CA ILE A 4 -17.23 -17.49 -13.49
C ILE A 4 -18.72 -17.82 -13.31
N ASP A 5 -19.18 -18.90 -13.94
CA ASP A 5 -20.56 -19.40 -13.82
C ASP A 5 -20.83 -20.02 -12.44
N ASP A 6 -19.80 -20.31 -11.64
CA ASP A 6 -19.93 -20.79 -10.26
C ASP A 6 -20.17 -19.64 -9.26
N LEU A 7 -20.15 -18.37 -9.73
CA LEU A 7 -20.38 -17.21 -8.88
C LEU A 7 -21.88 -17.02 -8.61
N GLU A 8 -22.27 -17.18 -7.34
CA GLU A 8 -23.61 -16.89 -6.86
C GLU A 8 -23.70 -15.45 -6.32
N TRP A 9 -24.81 -14.79 -6.60
CA TRP A 9 -25.07 -13.42 -6.16
C TRP A 9 -26.43 -13.36 -5.49
N LYS A 10 -26.46 -12.77 -4.29
CA LYS A 10 -27.70 -12.46 -3.57
C LYS A 10 -27.67 -11.00 -3.18
N TYR A 11 -28.76 -10.29 -3.44
CA TYR A 11 -28.91 -8.92 -2.99
C TYR A 11 -29.13 -8.90 -1.47
N MET A 12 -28.53 -7.89 -0.83
CA MET A 12 -28.79 -7.57 0.57
C MET A 12 -30.15 -6.85 0.69
N GLU A 13 -30.80 -6.99 1.83
CA GLU A 13 -32.04 -6.28 2.14
C GLU A 13 -31.76 -4.87 2.67
N GLY A 14 -30.60 -4.66 3.31
CA GLY A 14 -30.15 -3.37 3.84
C GLY A 14 -29.44 -2.47 2.82
N ASP A 15 -28.84 -1.39 3.32
CA ASP A 15 -28.12 -0.38 2.53
C ASP A 15 -26.65 -0.75 2.19
N GLY A 16 -26.19 -1.89 2.71
CA GLY A 16 -24.83 -2.37 2.52
C GLY A 16 -23.77 -1.65 3.35
N ASP A 17 -24.15 -0.89 4.39
CA ASP A 17 -23.18 -0.36 5.35
C ASP A 17 -22.45 -1.52 6.04
N PHE A 18 -21.12 -1.54 5.97
CA PHE A 18 -20.29 -2.60 6.56
C PHE A 18 -20.46 -2.70 8.08
N ARG A 19 -20.93 -1.64 8.73
CA ARG A 19 -21.20 -1.59 10.17
C ARG A 19 -22.53 -2.24 10.54
N SER A 20 -23.36 -2.57 9.54
CA SER A 20 -24.64 -3.23 9.76
C SER A 20 -24.46 -4.68 10.24
N LYS A 21 -25.49 -5.19 10.91
CA LYS A 21 -25.54 -6.59 11.34
C LYS A 21 -25.49 -7.54 10.13
N GLU A 22 -26.23 -7.24 9.07
CA GLU A 22 -26.31 -8.06 7.85
C GLU A 22 -24.93 -8.21 7.19
N VAL A 23 -24.21 -7.10 6.96
CA VAL A 23 -22.87 -7.17 6.34
C VAL A 23 -21.84 -7.80 7.29
N THR A 24 -21.99 -7.62 8.61
CA THR A 24 -21.13 -8.28 9.60
C THR A 24 -21.35 -9.79 9.64
N GLU A 25 -22.59 -10.27 9.49
CA GLU A 25 -22.89 -11.70 9.35
C GLU A 25 -22.26 -12.26 8.07
N LEU A 26 -22.41 -11.56 6.94
CA LEU A 26 -21.76 -11.92 5.68
C LEU A 26 -20.23 -11.98 5.78
N ARG A 27 -19.62 -10.99 6.45
CA ARG A 27 -18.18 -10.99 6.76
C ARG A 27 -17.77 -12.26 7.47
N ASN A 28 -18.55 -12.68 8.46
CA ASN A 28 -18.22 -13.81 9.31
C ASN A 28 -18.23 -15.14 8.53
N GLU A 29 -19.04 -15.23 7.47
CA GLU A 29 -19.07 -16.38 6.55
C GLU A 29 -17.93 -16.38 5.53
N ALA A 30 -17.39 -15.20 5.17
CA ALA A 30 -16.35 -15.08 4.16
C ALA A 30 -14.97 -15.54 4.65
N ASP A 31 -14.16 -16.12 3.76
CA ASP A 31 -12.72 -16.35 3.98
C ASP A 31 -11.88 -15.12 3.59
N PHE A 32 -12.25 -14.51 2.45
CA PHE A 32 -11.57 -13.38 1.84
C PHE A 32 -12.52 -12.20 1.64
N ILE A 33 -12.02 -10.99 1.91
CA ILE A 33 -12.74 -9.73 1.62
C ILE A 33 -11.90 -8.92 0.63
N ILE A 34 -12.40 -8.79 -0.60
CA ILE A 34 -11.73 -8.06 -1.67
C ILE A 34 -12.62 -6.91 -2.10
N THR A 35 -12.24 -5.66 -1.81
CA THR A 35 -13.12 -4.52 -2.07
C THR A 35 -12.42 -3.16 -2.16
N ASN A 36 -13.16 -2.15 -2.60
CA ASN A 36 -12.77 -0.74 -2.57
C ASN A 36 -13.59 -0.02 -1.49
N PRO A 37 -13.15 0.00 -0.21
CA PRO A 37 -13.90 0.63 0.85
C PRO A 37 -13.93 2.16 0.69
N PRO A 38 -14.91 2.85 1.30
CA PRO A 38 -14.90 4.32 1.36
C PRO A 38 -13.62 4.82 2.00
N PHE A 39 -12.85 5.67 1.30
CA PHE A 39 -11.55 6.14 1.81
C PHE A 39 -11.66 6.94 3.11
N SER A 40 -12.77 7.67 3.30
CA SER A 40 -13.07 8.38 4.55
C SER A 40 -13.23 7.45 5.75
N LEU A 41 -13.64 6.19 5.52
CA LEU A 41 -13.90 5.18 6.54
C LEU A 41 -12.82 4.09 6.54
N PHE A 42 -11.70 4.27 5.82
CA PHE A 42 -10.68 3.23 5.65
C PHE A 42 -10.18 2.65 6.98
N ARG A 43 -9.96 3.49 7.99
CA ARG A 43 -9.51 3.06 9.33
C ARG A 43 -10.54 2.18 10.03
N GLU A 44 -11.80 2.62 10.04
CA GLU A 44 -12.92 1.87 10.63
C GLU A 44 -13.14 0.54 9.90
N PHE A 45 -13.05 0.58 8.57
CA PHE A 45 -13.21 -0.60 7.72
C PHE A 45 -12.08 -1.62 7.95
N LEU A 46 -10.83 -1.18 8.00
CA LEU A 46 -9.69 -2.07 8.26
C LEU A 46 -9.80 -2.70 9.65
N ALA A 47 -10.15 -1.92 10.67
CA ALA A 47 -10.38 -2.44 12.01
C ALA A 47 -11.48 -3.51 12.03
N TRP A 48 -12.59 -3.28 11.33
CA TRP A 48 -13.70 -4.23 11.20
C TRP A 48 -13.29 -5.52 10.48
N ILE A 49 -12.45 -5.46 9.45
CA ILE A 49 -11.92 -6.67 8.79
C ILE A 49 -10.99 -7.45 9.72
N VAL A 50 -10.05 -6.75 10.36
CA VAL A 50 -9.03 -7.34 11.24
C VAL A 50 -9.68 -8.01 12.46
N GLU A 51 -10.70 -7.38 13.05
CA GLU A 51 -11.51 -7.97 14.12
C GLU A 51 -12.18 -9.28 13.67
N GLY A 52 -12.69 -9.30 12.44
CA GLY A 52 -13.27 -10.49 11.82
C GLY A 52 -12.25 -11.59 11.51
N LYS A 53 -10.94 -11.33 11.65
CA LYS A 53 -9.83 -12.24 11.31
C LYS A 53 -9.89 -12.76 9.87
N LYS A 54 -10.28 -11.90 8.94
CA LYS A 54 -10.45 -12.25 7.53
C LYS A 54 -9.20 -11.93 6.74
N GLN A 55 -8.90 -12.78 5.76
CA GLN A 55 -7.93 -12.41 4.74
C GLN A 55 -8.55 -11.34 3.85
N PHE A 56 -7.77 -10.38 3.37
CA PHE A 56 -8.33 -9.28 2.62
C PHE A 56 -7.36 -8.68 1.62
N ALA A 57 -7.91 -8.06 0.57
CA ALA A 57 -7.23 -7.12 -0.29
C ALA A 57 -8.16 -5.91 -0.49
N VAL A 58 -7.75 -4.74 0.00
CA VAL A 58 -8.57 -3.53 -0.04
C VAL A 58 -7.83 -2.38 -0.68
N ILE A 59 -8.53 -1.58 -1.47
CA ILE A 59 -7.95 -0.36 -2.03
C ILE A 59 -7.95 0.72 -0.96
N GLY A 60 -6.83 1.39 -0.80
CA GLY A 60 -6.69 2.53 0.10
C GLY A 60 -5.78 3.60 -0.47
N ASN A 61 -5.65 4.68 0.28
CA ASN A 61 -4.66 5.71 -0.02
C ASN A 61 -3.30 5.34 0.60
N MET A 62 -2.19 5.54 -0.10
CA MET A 62 -0.84 5.31 0.44
C MET A 62 -0.57 6.09 1.74
N ASN A 63 -1.22 7.26 1.92
CA ASN A 63 -1.10 8.02 3.16
C ASN A 63 -1.64 7.24 4.38
N ALA A 64 -2.48 6.22 4.18
CA ALA A 64 -2.98 5.39 5.26
C ALA A 64 -1.89 4.55 5.93
N ILE A 65 -0.73 4.35 5.28
CA ILE A 65 0.42 3.65 5.86
C ILE A 65 0.84 4.28 7.19
N THR A 66 0.85 5.61 7.29
CA THR A 66 1.34 6.33 8.48
C THR A 66 0.26 6.51 9.55
N TYR A 67 -0.95 6.00 9.33
CA TYR A 67 -2.01 6.10 10.32
C TYR A 67 -1.66 5.27 11.55
N LYS A 68 -1.98 5.80 12.73
CA LYS A 68 -1.69 5.19 14.04
C LYS A 68 -2.27 3.77 14.16
N GLU A 69 -3.38 3.51 13.51
CA GLU A 69 -4.08 2.23 13.53
C GLU A 69 -3.57 1.24 12.46
N VAL A 70 -2.85 1.72 11.43
CA VAL A 70 -2.42 0.91 10.27
C VAL A 70 -0.94 0.54 10.37
N PHE A 71 -0.06 1.49 10.70
CA PHE A 71 1.38 1.22 10.77
C PHE A 71 1.74 0.07 11.71
N PRO A 72 1.14 -0.05 12.92
CA PRO A 72 1.43 -1.20 13.79
C PRO A 72 1.08 -2.55 13.16
N LEU A 73 0.04 -2.62 12.34
CA LEU A 73 -0.31 -3.85 11.63
C LEU A 73 0.73 -4.20 10.55
N ILE A 74 1.31 -3.20 9.91
CA ILE A 74 2.39 -3.38 8.93
C ILE A 74 3.66 -3.85 9.63
N LYS A 75 4.05 -3.15 10.71
CA LYS A 75 5.20 -3.47 11.54
C LYS A 75 5.12 -4.90 12.09
N ASP A 76 3.95 -5.31 12.58
CA ASP A 76 3.69 -6.64 13.13
C ASP A 76 3.53 -7.72 12.05
N ASN A 77 3.79 -7.42 10.77
CA ASN A 77 3.59 -8.34 9.63
C ASN A 77 2.17 -8.92 9.52
N LYS A 78 1.15 -8.16 9.92
CA LYS A 78 -0.28 -8.54 9.79
C LYS A 78 -0.92 -7.98 8.52
N VAL A 79 -0.37 -6.90 7.98
CA VAL A 79 -0.84 -6.21 6.77
C VAL A 79 0.36 -5.76 5.94
N TRP A 80 0.25 -5.79 4.63
CA TRP A 80 1.26 -5.28 3.71
C TRP A 80 0.64 -4.61 2.49
N LEU A 81 1.47 -3.91 1.71
CA LEU A 81 1.03 -3.35 0.43
C LEU A 81 0.93 -4.47 -0.60
N GLY A 82 -0.09 -4.43 -1.46
CA GLY A 82 -0.35 -5.48 -2.44
C GLY A 82 0.69 -5.53 -3.57
N ALA A 83 0.60 -6.52 -4.44
CA ALA A 83 1.61 -6.73 -5.49
C ALA A 83 1.58 -5.68 -6.62
N THR A 84 0.46 -4.98 -6.81
CA THR A 84 0.20 -4.05 -7.91
C THR A 84 -0.43 -2.74 -7.39
N GLY A 85 -0.59 -1.75 -8.27
CA GLY A 85 -1.23 -0.47 -7.91
C GLY A 85 -0.41 0.42 -6.98
N ASN A 86 0.79 0.01 -6.57
CA ASN A 86 1.62 0.76 -5.64
C ASN A 86 2.30 1.96 -6.29
N GLY A 87 1.80 3.17 -6.02
CA GLY A 87 2.36 4.42 -6.54
C GLY A 87 2.09 4.66 -8.03
N ASN A 88 1.13 3.94 -8.61
CA ASN A 88 0.65 4.12 -9.97
C ASN A 88 -0.78 4.67 -9.96
N ASP A 89 -1.14 5.35 -11.04
CA ASP A 89 -2.49 5.88 -11.25
C ASP A 89 -3.52 4.74 -11.32
N MET A 90 -4.40 4.64 -10.33
CA MET A 90 -5.62 3.83 -10.41
C MET A 90 -6.77 4.67 -10.92
N VAL A 91 -7.59 4.11 -11.80
CA VAL A 91 -8.73 4.80 -12.42
C VAL A 91 -10.04 4.23 -11.89
N PHE A 92 -10.97 5.12 -11.55
CA PHE A 92 -12.24 4.78 -10.93
C PHE A 92 -13.38 5.36 -11.75
N GLY A 93 -14.38 4.53 -12.05
CA GLY A 93 -15.66 5.00 -12.59
C GLY A 93 -16.39 5.84 -11.55
N VAL A 94 -16.99 6.93 -11.99
CA VAL A 94 -17.83 7.79 -11.15
C VAL A 94 -19.25 7.87 -11.72
N PRO A 95 -20.28 8.11 -10.89
CA PRO A 95 -21.62 8.36 -11.38
C PRO A 95 -21.68 9.54 -12.35
N GLU A 96 -22.65 9.52 -13.25
CA GLU A 96 -22.92 10.67 -14.11
C GLU A 96 -23.23 11.92 -13.28
N GLY A 97 -22.66 13.07 -13.66
CA GLY A 97 -22.80 14.32 -12.91
C GLY A 97 -21.89 14.46 -11.68
N ALA A 98 -21.09 13.45 -11.34
CA ALA A 98 -20.11 13.58 -10.27
C ALA A 98 -19.06 14.66 -10.57
N LYS A 99 -18.77 15.51 -9.57
CA LYS A 99 -17.71 16.52 -9.67
C LYS A 99 -16.36 15.83 -9.61
N VAL A 100 -15.59 15.91 -10.70
CA VAL A 100 -14.22 15.39 -10.82
C VAL A 100 -13.32 16.52 -11.24
N ASP A 101 -12.15 16.63 -10.60
CA ASP A 101 -11.12 17.59 -10.99
C ASP A 101 -10.72 17.37 -12.47
N GLU A 102 -10.63 18.44 -13.24
CA GLU A 102 -10.33 18.38 -14.68
C GLU A 102 -8.98 17.68 -14.94
N LYS A 103 -7.99 17.86 -14.07
CA LYS A 103 -6.67 17.20 -14.19
C LYS A 103 -6.78 15.71 -13.95
N ASP A 104 -7.63 15.28 -13.03
CA ASP A 104 -7.85 13.85 -12.75
C ASP A 104 -8.54 13.19 -13.93
N ARG A 105 -9.58 13.84 -14.48
CA ARG A 105 -10.27 13.39 -15.69
C ARG A 105 -9.35 13.33 -16.91
N ALA A 106 -8.52 14.35 -17.12
CA ALA A 106 -7.58 14.40 -18.23
C ALA A 106 -6.51 13.30 -18.12
N LYS A 107 -6.01 13.00 -16.90
CA LYS A 107 -5.09 11.88 -16.70
C LYS A 107 -5.77 10.53 -16.93
N ALA A 108 -6.99 10.33 -16.44
CA ALA A 108 -7.76 9.11 -16.73
C ALA A 108 -7.93 8.89 -18.24
N ALA A 109 -8.27 9.95 -19.00
CA ALA A 109 -8.39 9.88 -20.45
C ALA A 109 -7.07 9.50 -21.15
N ARG A 110 -5.93 10.02 -20.69
CA ARG A 110 -4.59 9.62 -21.21
C ARG A 110 -4.26 8.16 -20.96
N LEU A 111 -4.86 7.55 -19.92
CA LEU A 111 -4.75 6.13 -19.61
C LEU A 111 -5.79 5.27 -20.37
N GLY A 112 -6.59 5.87 -21.26
CA GLY A 112 -7.60 5.19 -22.07
C GLY A 112 -9.02 5.21 -21.48
N TYR A 113 -9.24 5.89 -20.35
CA TYR A 113 -10.53 5.94 -19.67
C TYR A 113 -11.24 7.28 -19.93
N VAL A 114 -11.96 7.35 -21.06
CA VAL A 114 -12.72 8.54 -21.47
C VAL A 114 -14.14 8.48 -20.92
N GLY A 115 -14.65 9.59 -20.39
CA GLY A 115 -16.02 9.72 -19.88
C GLY A 115 -16.07 9.99 -18.38
N ASN A 116 -16.91 9.25 -17.67
CA ASN A 116 -17.15 9.43 -16.23
C ASN A 116 -16.12 8.67 -15.40
N TYR A 117 -14.87 9.12 -15.47
CA TYR A 117 -13.75 8.56 -14.72
C TYR A 117 -12.99 9.64 -13.94
N THR A 118 -12.52 9.24 -12.76
CA THR A 118 -11.49 9.95 -12.00
C THR A 118 -10.25 9.08 -11.88
N ARG A 119 -9.14 9.67 -11.46
CA ARG A 119 -7.87 8.97 -11.25
C ARG A 119 -7.33 9.34 -9.88
N LEU A 120 -6.77 8.36 -9.16
CA LEU A 120 -6.01 8.61 -7.94
C LEU A 120 -4.61 8.00 -8.02
N GLY A 121 -3.58 8.85 -7.96
CA GLY A 121 -2.18 8.47 -8.17
C GLY A 121 -1.46 7.92 -6.93
N ASN A 122 -2.06 8.10 -5.76
CA ASN A 122 -1.58 7.55 -4.49
C ASN A 122 -2.55 6.49 -3.95
N SER A 123 -3.35 5.86 -4.81
CA SER A 123 -4.02 4.62 -4.44
C SER A 123 -3.00 3.49 -4.31
N CYS A 124 -3.31 2.50 -3.49
CA CYS A 124 -2.58 1.25 -3.41
C CYS A 124 -3.49 0.16 -2.83
N TRP A 125 -3.07 -1.09 -2.96
CA TRP A 125 -3.71 -2.20 -2.25
C TRP A 125 -3.07 -2.36 -0.87
N PHE A 126 -3.91 -2.56 0.15
CA PHE A 126 -3.52 -3.11 1.45
C PHE A 126 -4.06 -4.53 1.54
N THR A 127 -3.26 -5.47 2.01
CA THR A 127 -3.63 -6.88 1.99
C THR A 127 -3.04 -7.65 3.17
N SER A 128 -3.69 -8.74 3.54
CA SER A 128 -3.14 -9.81 4.39
C SER A 128 -2.97 -11.13 3.63
N ILE A 129 -3.19 -11.10 2.32
CA ILE A 129 -3.02 -12.24 1.40
C ILE A 129 -1.59 -12.25 0.89
N GLU A 130 -0.93 -13.39 1.03
CA GLU A 130 0.47 -13.51 0.67
C GLU A 130 0.73 -13.39 -0.83
N HIS A 131 1.87 -12.80 -1.19
CA HIS A 131 2.26 -12.66 -2.59
C HIS A 131 3.78 -12.64 -2.78
N GLY A 132 4.25 -13.24 -3.88
CA GLY A 132 5.69 -13.41 -4.15
C GLY A 132 6.51 -12.12 -4.07
N ARG A 133 5.97 -10.98 -4.49
CA ARG A 133 6.66 -9.68 -4.45
C ARG A 133 7.11 -9.26 -3.03
N ARG A 134 6.46 -9.76 -1.99
CA ARG A 134 6.83 -9.50 -0.59
C ARG A 134 8.12 -10.20 -0.20
N HIS A 135 8.50 -11.25 -0.91
CA HIS A 135 9.70 -12.06 -0.64
C HIS A 135 10.79 -11.82 -1.70
N GLU A 136 10.72 -10.70 -2.41
CA GLU A 136 11.73 -10.28 -3.39
C GLU A 136 12.75 -9.36 -2.69
N PRO A 137 13.93 -9.86 -2.28
CA PRO A 137 14.94 -9.01 -1.68
C PRO A 137 15.46 -8.00 -2.70
N LEU A 138 15.77 -6.80 -2.22
CA LEU A 138 16.44 -5.76 -2.98
C LEU A 138 17.89 -6.15 -3.23
N SER A 139 18.37 -5.91 -4.45
CA SER A 139 19.81 -5.87 -4.73
C SER A 139 20.38 -4.57 -4.19
N LEU A 140 21.29 -4.68 -3.23
CA LEU A 140 21.86 -3.56 -2.48
C LEU A 140 23.34 -3.39 -2.81
N MET A 141 23.80 -2.13 -2.81
CA MET A 141 25.21 -1.77 -2.90
C MET A 141 25.80 -1.58 -1.50
N SER A 142 27.12 -1.64 -1.38
CA SER A 142 27.81 -1.21 -0.16
C SER A 142 27.62 0.30 0.08
N MET A 143 27.82 0.78 1.31
CA MET A 143 27.83 2.23 1.60
C MET A 143 28.81 2.97 0.68
N ALA A 144 30.01 2.43 0.49
CA ALA A 144 31.03 3.03 -0.37
C ALA A 144 30.59 3.12 -1.83
N ASP A 145 29.96 2.05 -2.35
CA ASP A 145 29.46 2.02 -3.72
C ASP A 145 28.25 2.95 -3.91
N ASN A 146 27.35 3.02 -2.94
CA ASN A 146 26.25 3.99 -2.96
C ASN A 146 26.79 5.43 -3.05
N LEU A 147 27.74 5.80 -2.20
CA LEU A 147 28.34 7.14 -2.21
C LEU A 147 29.11 7.43 -3.52
N ARG A 148 29.67 6.41 -4.18
CA ARG A 148 30.44 6.58 -5.41
C ARG A 148 29.60 6.56 -6.69
N PHE A 149 28.64 5.66 -6.76
CA PHE A 149 27.93 5.30 -7.99
C PHE A 149 26.45 5.63 -8.00
N SER A 150 25.89 6.14 -6.89
CA SER A 150 24.48 6.55 -6.84
C SER A 150 24.13 7.52 -7.99
N LYS A 151 22.93 7.35 -8.53
CA LYS A 151 22.35 8.28 -9.51
C LYS A 151 21.80 9.55 -8.85
N HIS A 152 21.66 9.54 -7.53
CA HIS A 152 21.10 10.64 -6.74
C HIS A 152 22.21 11.58 -6.29
N LYS A 153 22.07 12.87 -6.60
CA LYS A 153 23.10 13.89 -6.34
C LYS A 153 23.27 14.17 -4.85
N GLU A 154 22.25 13.88 -4.07
CA GLU A 154 22.17 14.04 -2.62
C GLU A 154 23.10 13.06 -1.89
N LEU A 155 23.47 11.94 -2.53
CA LEU A 155 24.38 10.93 -2.00
C LEU A 155 25.70 10.86 -2.76
N LYS A 156 25.66 11.04 -4.09
CA LYS A 156 26.84 10.86 -4.93
C LYS A 156 27.95 11.85 -4.58
N GLY A 157 29.11 11.32 -4.21
CA GLY A 157 30.30 12.08 -3.85
C GLY A 157 30.33 12.54 -2.39
N LYS A 158 29.35 12.17 -1.56
CA LYS A 158 29.42 12.41 -0.12
C LYS A 158 30.49 11.54 0.53
N ALA A 159 31.07 12.06 1.62
CA ALA A 159 32.05 11.32 2.42
C ALA A 159 31.40 10.22 3.26
N ALA A 160 30.16 10.44 3.71
CA ALA A 160 29.37 9.51 4.52
C ALA A 160 27.87 9.82 4.35
N TYR A 161 27.03 8.91 4.82
CA TYR A 161 25.60 9.15 5.00
C TYR A 161 25.39 10.14 6.15
N ASP A 162 24.35 10.96 6.05
CA ASP A 162 23.95 11.83 7.15
C ASP A 162 23.40 10.97 8.30
N ARG A 163 23.46 11.49 9.53
CA ARG A 163 22.93 10.83 10.73
C ARG A 163 21.87 11.70 11.38
N TYR A 164 20.93 11.05 12.05
CA TYR A 164 19.94 11.74 12.87
C TYR A 164 20.57 12.22 14.19
N ASP A 165 20.17 13.41 14.66
CA ASP A 165 20.70 13.99 15.91
C ASP A 165 20.14 13.30 17.17
N ASN A 166 18.90 12.81 17.09
CA ASN A 166 18.11 12.35 18.23
C ASN A 166 17.86 10.84 18.23
N TYR A 167 18.41 10.11 17.28
CA TYR A 167 18.22 8.68 17.13
C TYR A 167 19.43 8.08 16.41
N ASP A 168 19.92 6.93 16.88
CA ASP A 168 21.14 6.31 16.32
C ASP A 168 20.85 5.62 14.98
N ALA A 169 20.66 6.43 13.96
CA ALA A 169 20.30 6.01 12.61
C ALA A 169 21.00 6.85 11.55
N ILE A 170 21.21 6.24 10.38
CA ILE A 170 21.60 6.97 9.17
C ILE A 170 20.35 7.42 8.41
N GLU A 171 20.44 8.53 7.70
CA GLU A 171 19.42 8.97 6.74
C GLU A 171 19.70 8.35 5.37
N VAL A 172 18.76 7.55 4.88
CA VAL A 172 18.81 6.90 3.58
C VAL A 172 17.68 7.49 2.72
N PRO A 173 17.92 8.57 1.95
CA PRO A 173 16.85 9.32 1.30
C PRO A 173 16.17 8.58 0.13
N PHE A 174 16.71 7.44 -0.30
CA PHE A 174 16.19 6.67 -1.44
C PHE A 174 16.27 5.17 -1.16
N THR A 175 15.23 4.42 -1.52
CA THR A 175 15.18 2.95 -1.34
C THR A 175 16.34 2.22 -2.02
N ASP A 176 16.77 2.68 -3.20
CA ASP A 176 17.89 2.07 -3.93
C ASP A 176 19.28 2.53 -3.43
N ALA A 177 19.32 3.29 -2.35
CA ALA A 177 20.55 3.68 -1.65
C ALA A 177 20.67 3.03 -0.26
N ILE A 178 19.80 2.07 0.07
CA ILE A 178 19.95 1.26 1.28
C ILE A 178 21.26 0.46 1.16
N PRO A 179 22.19 0.60 2.11
CA PRO A 179 23.45 -0.13 2.07
C PRO A 179 23.30 -1.60 2.50
N SER A 180 24.07 -2.50 1.90
CA SER A 180 24.12 -3.92 2.26
C SER A 180 24.99 -4.24 3.49
N ASP A 181 25.87 -3.32 3.86
CA ASP A 181 26.93 -3.47 4.85
C ASP A 181 26.72 -2.61 6.11
N TYR A 182 25.49 -2.15 6.35
CA TYR A 182 25.09 -1.42 7.55
C TYR A 182 24.01 -2.18 8.31
N GLU A 183 24.30 -2.54 9.57
CA GLU A 183 23.41 -3.33 10.43
C GLU A 183 22.58 -2.48 11.40
N GLY A 184 22.76 -1.16 11.42
CA GLY A 184 22.06 -0.26 12.32
C GLY A 184 20.69 0.20 11.79
N VAL A 185 20.02 1.07 12.55
CA VAL A 185 18.73 1.62 12.11
C VAL A 185 18.91 2.63 10.97
N MET A 186 17.99 2.62 10.02
CA MET A 186 17.99 3.45 8.84
C MET A 186 16.67 4.21 8.72
N GLY A 187 16.74 5.53 8.57
CA GLY A 187 15.60 6.31 8.09
C GLY A 187 15.46 6.12 6.59
N VAL A 188 14.33 5.56 6.14
CA VAL A 188 14.04 5.29 4.72
C VAL A 188 12.73 5.95 4.29
N PRO A 189 12.51 6.24 3.00
CA PRO A 189 11.24 6.81 2.54
C PRO A 189 10.10 5.83 2.77
N ILE A 190 8.92 6.31 3.14
CA ILE A 190 7.76 5.45 3.42
C ILE A 190 7.35 4.55 2.24
N SER A 191 7.65 5.00 1.00
CA SER A 191 7.45 4.23 -0.22
C SER A 191 8.32 2.96 -0.31
N PHE A 192 9.34 2.82 0.54
CA PHE A 192 10.12 1.58 0.70
C PHE A 192 9.21 0.37 0.99
N LEU A 193 8.09 0.56 1.70
CA LEU A 193 7.17 -0.53 2.04
C LEU A 193 6.56 -1.24 0.82
N ILE A 194 6.62 -0.63 -0.37
CA ILE A 194 6.23 -1.26 -1.65
C ILE A 194 7.17 -2.43 -2.01
N LYS A 195 8.41 -2.37 -1.54
CA LYS A 195 9.48 -3.34 -1.80
C LYS A 195 10.01 -3.97 -0.50
N TYR A 196 9.29 -3.82 0.60
CA TYR A 196 9.69 -4.38 1.87
C TYR A 196 9.66 -5.90 1.80
N CYS A 197 10.79 -6.51 2.18
CA CYS A 197 11.00 -7.94 2.25
C CYS A 197 11.32 -8.31 3.71
N PRO A 198 10.41 -9.03 4.42
CA PRO A 198 10.60 -9.35 5.83
C PRO A 198 11.77 -10.30 6.09
N GLU A 199 12.25 -11.03 5.06
CA GLU A 199 13.46 -11.84 5.15
C GLU A 199 14.75 -11.01 5.05
N GLN A 200 14.67 -9.78 4.54
CA GLN A 200 15.82 -8.89 4.35
C GLN A 200 15.89 -7.77 5.39
N PHE A 201 14.75 -7.28 5.86
CA PHE A 201 14.67 -6.11 6.72
C PHE A 201 13.70 -6.32 7.89
N GLU A 202 14.00 -5.67 9.00
CA GLU A 202 13.10 -5.56 10.17
C GLU A 202 12.59 -4.12 10.28
N ILE A 203 11.29 -3.96 10.59
CA ILE A 203 10.68 -2.65 10.89
C ILE A 203 10.69 -2.44 12.40
N VAL A 204 11.40 -1.41 12.87
CA VAL A 204 11.59 -1.10 14.30
C VAL A 204 10.61 -0.11 14.89
#